data_AF-A0A7W0KII2-F1
#
_entry.id   AF-A0A7W0KII2-F1
#
_cell.length_a   1.000
_cell.length_b   1.000
_cell.length_c   1.000
_cell.angle_alpha   90.00
_cell.angle_beta   90.00
_cell.angle_gamma   90.00
#
_symmetry.space_group_name_H-M   'P 1'
#
loop_
_entity.id
_entity.type
_entity.pdbx_description
1 polymer ?
#
loop_
_entity_poly.entity_id
_entity_poly.type
_entity_poly.pdbx_seq_one_letter_code
_entity_poly.pdbx_strand_id
1 'polypeptide(L)'
;MVEVLWLLGLLGVLGGFDTVYFHEIRGQLPAQLPGLRPELVLHAGRSFIYVVVFGTLPWIAWRGWWAVVFGVLLLVEVCITIADFIVEDQVRKPLGGLLPGERTTHTIMAIVYGAILANLIPVLIGWWRLPAGLAGDPVPVPVWLRLGLSALAVGTLASAIRDTYAVAGFPRPLARWPWSSGQAQPANPHR
;
A
#
# COMPACT_ATOMS: atom_id res chain seq x y z
N MET A 1 17.12 11.24 4.20
CA MET A 1 16.93 9.85 3.70
C MET A 1 16.74 8.86 4.85
N VAL A 2 17.45 9.02 5.97
CA VAL A 2 17.21 8.24 7.18
C VAL A 2 15.76 8.44 7.68
N GLU A 3 15.29 9.67 7.68
CA GLU A 3 13.93 10.10 8.05
C GLU A 3 12.88 9.43 7.16
N VAL A 4 13.15 9.38 5.85
CA VAL A 4 12.29 8.72 4.86
C VAL A 4 12.09 7.24 5.22
N LEU A 5 13.15 6.52 5.59
CA LEU A 5 13.05 5.10 5.92
C LEU A 5 12.30 4.85 7.24
N TRP A 6 12.43 5.74 8.23
CA TRP A 6 11.64 5.66 9.46
C TRP A 6 10.16 5.91 9.23
N LEU A 7 9.83 6.96 8.49
CA LEU A 7 8.45 7.27 8.10
C LEU A 7 7.87 6.15 7.24
N LEU A 8 8.66 5.58 6.33
CA LEU A 8 8.26 4.45 5.51
C LEU A 8 8.01 3.20 6.38
N GLY A 9 8.83 2.95 7.40
CA GLY A 9 8.59 1.87 8.35
C GLY A 9 7.28 2.06 9.11
N LEU A 10 7.02 3.27 9.60
CA LEU A 10 5.74 3.61 10.25
C LEU A 10 4.55 3.40 9.29
N LEU A 11 4.66 3.91 8.06
CA LEU A 11 3.63 3.76 7.03
C LEU A 11 3.38 2.28 6.72
N GLY A 12 4.43 1.46 6.62
CA GLY A 12 4.31 0.02 6.38
C GLY A 12 3.63 -0.73 7.52
N VAL A 13 3.89 -0.36 8.77
CA VAL A 13 3.16 -0.93 9.92
C VAL A 13 1.68 -0.53 9.90
N LEU A 14 1.37 0.73 9.61
CA LEU A 14 -0.01 1.22 9.50
C LEU A 14 -0.76 0.56 8.34
N GLY A 15 -0.13 0.45 7.16
CA GLY A 15 -0.72 -0.21 5.99
C GLY A 15 -0.88 -1.72 6.18
N GLY A 16 0.06 -2.36 6.88
CA GLY A 16 -0.07 -3.76 7.30
C GLY A 16 -1.23 -3.95 8.26
N PHE A 17 -1.41 -3.06 9.24
CA PHE A 17 -2.57 -3.05 10.12
C PHE A 17 -3.87 -2.84 9.35
N ASP A 18 -3.92 -1.88 8.43
CA ASP A 18 -5.07 -1.61 7.58
C ASP A 18 -5.49 -2.85 6.77
N THR A 19 -4.51 -3.47 6.11
CA THR A 19 -4.71 -4.69 5.32
C THR A 19 -5.19 -5.86 6.17
N VAL A 20 -4.56 -6.13 7.31
CA VAL A 20 -4.93 -7.29 8.13
C VAL A 20 -6.23 -7.06 8.89
N TYR A 21 -6.37 -5.91 9.55
CA TYR A 21 -7.49 -5.65 10.44
C TYR A 21 -8.73 -5.20 9.69
N PHE A 22 -8.63 -4.14 8.88
CA PHE A 22 -9.80 -3.61 8.19
C PHE A 22 -10.14 -4.41 6.96
N HIS A 23 -9.16 -4.73 6.11
CA HIS A 23 -9.46 -5.39 4.84
C HIS A 23 -9.78 -6.88 4.99
N GLU A 24 -8.96 -7.61 5.75
CA GLU A 24 -9.16 -9.06 5.90
C GLU A 24 -10.16 -9.39 6.99
N ILE A 25 -9.96 -8.93 8.23
CA ILE A 25 -10.79 -9.37 9.37
C ILE A 25 -12.18 -8.72 9.37
N ARG A 26 -12.25 -7.40 9.18
CA ARG A 26 -13.51 -6.64 9.31
C ARG A 26 -14.30 -6.56 8.00
N GLY A 27 -13.63 -6.28 6.90
CA GLY A 27 -14.23 -6.06 5.59
C GLY A 27 -14.35 -7.32 4.74
N GLN A 28 -13.45 -8.29 4.92
CA GLN A 28 -13.35 -9.52 4.14
C GLN A 28 -13.43 -9.26 2.62
N LEU A 29 -12.66 -8.28 2.11
CA LEU A 29 -12.81 -7.79 0.73
C LEU A 29 -12.83 -8.89 -0.35
N PRO A 30 -11.93 -9.89 -0.33
CA PRO A 30 -11.94 -10.94 -1.34
C PRO A 30 -13.24 -11.77 -1.35
N ALA A 31 -13.93 -11.87 -0.21
CA ALA A 31 -15.21 -12.56 -0.07
C ALA A 31 -16.39 -11.75 -0.62
N GLN A 32 -16.28 -10.42 -0.65
CA GLN A 32 -17.31 -9.47 -1.10
C GLN A 32 -17.33 -9.28 -2.63
N LEU A 33 -16.44 -9.96 -3.36
CA LEU A 33 -16.44 -9.95 -4.83
C LEU A 33 -17.74 -10.55 -5.41
N PRO A 34 -18.31 -9.94 -6.47
CA PRO A 34 -17.67 -8.95 -7.36
C PRO A 34 -17.85 -7.47 -6.98
N GLY A 35 -18.62 -7.14 -5.95
CA GLY A 35 -19.00 -5.75 -5.61
C GLY A 35 -17.80 -4.83 -5.33
N LEU A 36 -16.75 -5.36 -4.70
CA LEU A 36 -15.53 -4.62 -4.34
C LEU A 36 -14.39 -4.77 -5.35
N ARG A 37 -14.66 -5.24 -6.58
CA ARG A 37 -13.62 -5.38 -7.61
C ARG A 37 -12.89 -4.07 -7.95
N PRO A 38 -13.58 -2.92 -8.11
CA PRO A 38 -12.90 -1.66 -8.44
C PRO A 38 -11.90 -1.23 -7.35
N GLU A 39 -12.27 -1.38 -6.08
CA GLU A 39 -11.42 -1.11 -4.93
C GLU A 39 -10.21 -2.05 -4.90
N LEU A 40 -10.44 -3.36 -5.07
CA LEU A 40 -9.37 -4.36 -5.02
C LEU A 40 -8.34 -4.19 -6.14
N VAL A 41 -8.74 -3.66 -7.30
CA VAL A 41 -7.82 -3.28 -8.40
C VAL A 41 -6.90 -2.13 -7.98
N LEU A 42 -7.44 -1.10 -7.32
CA LEU A 42 -6.66 0.03 -6.82
C LEU A 42 -5.69 -0.43 -5.73
N HIS A 43 -6.15 -1.28 -4.80
CA HIS A 43 -5.32 -1.86 -3.75
C HIS A 43 -4.16 -2.68 -4.32
N ALA A 44 -4.41 -3.53 -5.32
CA ALA A 44 -3.36 -4.30 -5.98
C ALA A 44 -2.34 -3.39 -6.67
N GLY A 45 -2.81 -2.40 -7.44
CA GLY A 45 -1.95 -1.43 -8.12
C GLY A 45 -1.06 -0.64 -7.14
N ARG A 46 -1.66 -0.11 -6.06
CA ARG A 46 -0.94 0.58 -4.98
C ARG A 46 0.08 -0.34 -4.31
N SER A 47 -0.30 -1.58 -4.03
CA SER A 47 0.58 -2.55 -3.37
C SER A 47 1.83 -2.84 -4.20
N PHE A 48 1.72 -2.98 -5.53
CA PHE A 48 2.90 -3.15 -6.39
C PHE A 48 3.85 -1.94 -6.35
N ILE A 49 3.33 -0.73 -6.23
CA ILE A 49 4.17 0.46 -6.03
C ILE A 49 4.92 0.34 -4.70
N TYR A 50 4.22 -0.01 -3.62
CA TYR A 50 4.85 -0.18 -2.31
C TYR A 50 5.87 -1.34 -2.27
N VAL A 51 5.71 -2.41 -3.06
CA VAL A 51 6.75 -3.44 -3.23
C VAL A 51 8.05 -2.81 -3.76
N VAL A 52 7.95 -1.94 -4.77
CA VAL A 52 9.10 -1.22 -5.30
C VAL A 52 9.67 -0.26 -4.25
N VAL A 53 8.83 0.54 -3.60
CA VAL A 53 9.27 1.54 -2.60
C VAL A 53 9.96 0.86 -1.41
N PHE A 54 9.34 -0.13 -0.77
CA PHE A 54 9.91 -0.88 0.35
C PHE A 54 11.14 -1.71 -0.07
N GLY A 55 11.10 -2.31 -1.25
CA GLY A 55 12.15 -3.21 -1.74
C GLY A 55 13.40 -2.49 -2.26
N THR A 56 13.30 -1.21 -2.63
CA THR A 56 14.41 -0.49 -3.28
C THR A 56 14.98 0.67 -2.48
N LEU A 57 14.16 1.53 -1.86
CA LEU A 57 14.66 2.68 -1.09
C LEU A 57 15.69 2.36 0.01
N PRO A 58 15.61 1.23 0.74
CA PRO A 58 16.65 0.90 1.73
C PRO A 58 18.01 0.50 1.14
N TRP A 59 18.07 0.16 -0.15
CA TRP A 59 19.18 -0.57 -0.76
C TRP A 59 19.83 0.17 -1.92
N ILE A 60 19.05 0.86 -2.75
CA ILE A 60 19.52 1.44 -4.01
C ILE A 60 19.15 2.91 -4.14
N ALA A 61 20.03 3.66 -4.80
CA ALA A 61 19.78 5.01 -5.25
C ALA A 61 19.27 5.01 -6.72
N TRP A 62 18.17 5.71 -6.98
CA TRP A 62 17.57 5.86 -8.32
C TRP A 62 18.17 7.08 -9.03
N ARG A 63 19.39 6.98 -9.56
CA ARG A 63 20.18 8.12 -10.06
C ARG A 63 19.83 8.51 -11.50
N GLY A 64 19.98 9.79 -11.84
CA GLY A 64 19.66 10.36 -13.15
C GLY A 64 18.19 10.21 -13.51
N TRP A 65 17.87 9.79 -14.74
CA TRP A 65 16.48 9.64 -15.20
C TRP A 65 15.66 8.61 -14.41
N TRP A 66 16.31 7.67 -13.72
CA TRP A 66 15.64 6.78 -12.78
C TRP A 66 14.97 7.54 -11.63
N ALA A 67 15.51 8.69 -11.20
CA ALA A 67 14.87 9.54 -10.19
C ALA A 67 13.51 10.04 -10.67
N VAL A 68 13.40 10.37 -11.97
CA VAL A 68 12.14 10.82 -12.59
C VAL A 68 11.14 9.67 -12.66
N VAL A 69 11.58 8.47 -13.07
CA VAL A 69 10.74 7.27 -13.08
C VAL A 69 10.19 6.98 -11.68
N PHE A 70 11.04 7.05 -10.67
CA PHE A 70 10.62 6.84 -9.29
C PHE A 70 9.65 7.95 -8.83
N GLY A 71 9.91 9.22 -9.18
CA GLY A 71 8.99 10.32 -8.91
C GLY A 71 7.61 10.14 -9.57
N VAL A 72 7.57 9.67 -10.83
CA VAL A 72 6.31 9.34 -11.52
C VAL A 72 5.59 8.19 -10.82
N LEU A 73 6.32 7.16 -10.36
CA LEU A 73 5.73 6.05 -9.61
C LEU A 73 5.04 6.54 -8.32
N LEU A 74 5.67 7.46 -7.59
CA LEU A 74 5.08 8.08 -6.39
C LEU A 74 3.87 8.97 -6.72
N LEU A 75 3.90 9.66 -7.85
CA LEU A 75 2.75 10.46 -8.31
C LEU A 75 1.56 9.56 -8.68
N VAL A 76 1.81 8.44 -9.34
CA VAL A 76 0.77 7.44 -9.64
C VAL A 76 0.19 6.88 -8.34
N GLU A 77 1.02 6.63 -7.32
CA GLU A 77 0.54 6.23 -6.00
C GLU A 77 -0.42 7.27 -5.42
N VAL A 78 -0.09 8.56 -5.47
CA VAL A 78 -0.97 9.65 -4.99
C VAL A 78 -2.31 9.60 -5.73
N CYS A 79 -2.29 9.47 -7.06
CA CYS A 79 -3.50 9.38 -7.86
C CYS A 79 -4.35 8.15 -7.50
N ILE A 80 -3.71 6.99 -7.28
CA ILE A 80 -4.41 5.78 -6.83
C ILE A 80 -5.03 6.01 -5.46
N THR A 81 -4.29 6.57 -4.49
CA THR A 81 -4.79 6.83 -3.13
C THR A 81 -5.97 7.81 -3.12
N ILE A 82 -5.95 8.85 -3.96
CA ILE A 82 -7.10 9.75 -4.12
C ILE A 82 -8.29 9.01 -4.74
N ALA A 83 -8.06 8.21 -5.79
CA ALA A 83 -9.10 7.42 -6.42
C ALA A 83 -9.70 6.40 -5.44
N ASP A 84 -8.87 5.81 -4.58
CA ASP A 84 -9.24 4.84 -3.55
C ASP A 84 -10.28 5.42 -2.60
N PHE A 85 -10.01 6.60 -2.02
CA PHE A 85 -10.96 7.28 -1.14
C PHE A 85 -12.34 7.52 -1.77
N ILE A 86 -12.37 7.79 -3.08
CA ILE A 86 -13.61 8.02 -3.82
C ILE A 86 -14.31 6.68 -4.09
N VAL A 87 -13.58 5.70 -4.61
CA VAL A 87 -14.13 4.41 -5.01
C VAL A 87 -14.62 3.64 -3.79
N GLU A 88 -13.84 3.57 -2.73
CA GLU A 88 -14.19 2.87 -1.50
C GLU A 88 -15.48 3.44 -0.88
N ASP A 89 -15.62 4.77 -0.79
CA ASP A 89 -16.84 5.41 -0.29
C ASP A 89 -18.07 5.08 -1.15
N GLN A 90 -17.88 4.88 -2.47
CA GLN A 90 -18.96 4.49 -3.38
C GLN A 90 -19.32 3.01 -3.27
N VAL A 91 -18.33 2.11 -3.34
CA VAL A 91 -18.57 0.66 -3.41
C VAL A 91 -18.89 0.04 -2.06
N ARG A 92 -18.45 0.63 -0.95
CA ARG A 92 -18.75 0.14 0.40
C ARG A 92 -20.04 0.70 0.99
N LYS A 93 -20.64 1.76 0.43
CA LYS A 93 -21.93 2.31 0.88
C LYS A 93 -23.04 1.25 1.04
N PRO A 94 -23.27 0.36 0.04
CA PRO A 94 -24.28 -0.70 0.17
C PRO A 94 -23.97 -1.75 1.25
N LEU A 95 -22.72 -1.80 1.74
CA LEU A 95 -22.21 -2.79 2.69
C LEU A 95 -22.14 -2.26 4.14
N GLY A 96 -22.74 -1.10 4.41
CA GLY A 96 -22.67 -0.43 5.72
C GLY A 96 -21.63 0.70 5.77
N GLY A 97 -20.98 1.01 4.66
CA GLY A 97 -20.03 2.12 4.54
C GLY A 97 -18.64 1.82 5.09
N LEU A 98 -17.79 2.85 5.04
CA LEU A 98 -16.42 2.78 5.55
C LEU A 98 -16.40 2.88 7.08
N LEU A 99 -15.64 2.02 7.74
CA LEU A 99 -15.52 2.06 9.19
C LEU A 99 -14.83 3.36 9.65
N PRO A 100 -15.30 4.02 10.73
CA PRO A 100 -14.66 5.26 11.22
C PRO A 100 -13.17 5.09 11.57
N GLY A 101 -12.80 3.92 12.09
CA GLY A 101 -11.41 3.57 12.37
C GLY A 101 -10.55 3.48 11.12
N GLU A 102 -11.07 2.87 10.05
CA GLU A 102 -10.38 2.72 8.75
C GLU A 102 -10.13 4.11 8.13
N ARG A 103 -11.16 4.97 8.12
CA ARG A 103 -11.03 6.37 7.67
C ARG A 103 -9.98 7.15 8.46
N THR A 104 -9.91 6.93 9.77
CA THR A 104 -8.89 7.58 10.63
C THR A 104 -7.50 7.06 10.29
N THR A 105 -7.33 5.74 10.14
CA THR A 105 -6.07 5.12 9.74
C THR A 105 -5.60 5.63 8.38
N HIS A 106 -6.48 5.70 7.38
CA HIS A 106 -6.20 6.28 6.06
C HIS A 106 -5.74 7.73 6.14
N THR A 107 -6.40 8.55 6.97
CA THR A 107 -6.02 9.95 7.16
C THR A 107 -4.62 10.06 7.77
N ILE A 108 -4.30 9.25 8.79
CA ILE A 108 -2.97 9.22 9.40
C ILE A 108 -1.92 8.77 8.37
N MET A 109 -2.21 7.72 7.60
CA MET A 109 -1.33 7.22 6.55
C MET A 109 -1.05 8.29 5.48
N ALA A 110 -2.07 9.04 5.05
CA ALA A 110 -1.91 10.13 4.10
C ALA A 110 -1.00 11.26 4.62
N ILE A 111 -1.11 11.60 5.92
CA ILE A 111 -0.23 12.58 6.57
C ILE A 111 1.22 12.06 6.62
N VAL A 112 1.42 10.80 7.05
CA VAL A 112 2.75 10.17 7.09
C VAL A 112 3.35 10.11 5.70
N TYR A 113 2.56 9.77 4.68
CA TYR A 113 3.00 9.74 3.30
C TYR A 113 3.38 11.13 2.77
N GLY A 114 2.60 12.17 3.10
CA GLY A 114 2.99 13.55 2.82
C GLY A 114 4.34 13.93 3.43
N ALA A 115 4.62 13.49 4.66
CA ALA A 115 5.92 13.68 5.30
C ALA A 115 7.04 12.90 4.60
N ILE A 116 6.77 11.68 4.10
CA ILE A 116 7.71 10.92 3.27
C ILE A 116 8.05 11.72 2.02
N LEU A 117 7.05 12.20 1.27
CA LEU A 117 7.27 12.98 0.05
C LEU A 117 8.08 14.25 0.32
N ALA A 118 7.74 15.00 1.37
CA ALA A 118 8.47 16.22 1.73
C ALA A 118 9.96 15.96 2.00
N ASN A 119 10.30 14.83 2.64
CA ASN A 119 11.69 14.44 2.91
C ASN A 119 12.39 13.79 1.70
N LEU A 120 11.63 13.19 0.80
CA LEU A 120 12.14 12.44 -0.35
C LEU A 120 12.37 13.33 -1.58
N ILE A 121 11.60 14.40 -1.76
CA ILE A 121 11.77 15.34 -2.89
C ILE A 121 13.20 15.90 -2.98
N PRO A 122 13.84 16.39 -1.90
CA PRO A 122 15.24 16.84 -1.96
C PRO A 122 16.21 15.72 -2.37
N VAL A 123 15.93 14.48 -1.95
CA VAL A 123 16.75 13.30 -2.33
C VAL A 123 16.60 13.02 -3.82
N LEU A 124 15.39 13.07 -4.38
CA LEU A 124 15.15 12.89 -5.82
C LEU A 124 15.83 13.97 -6.66
N ILE A 125 15.82 15.23 -6.20
CA ILE A 125 16.55 16.33 -6.86
C ILE A 125 18.06 16.06 -6.83
N GLY A 126 18.58 15.56 -5.70
CA GLY A 126 19.98 15.14 -5.58
C GLY A 126 20.33 14.01 -6.55
N TRP A 127 19.51 12.95 -6.58
CA TRP A 127 19.71 11.81 -7.47
C TRP A 127 19.61 12.16 -8.95
N TRP A 128 18.72 13.09 -9.34
CA TRP A 128 18.60 13.57 -10.72
C TRP A 128 19.90 14.17 -11.26
N ARG A 129 20.72 14.79 -10.39
CA ARG A 129 22.00 15.43 -10.78
C ARG A 129 23.15 14.43 -10.94
N LEU A 130 22.94 13.16 -10.62
CA LEU A 130 23.95 12.11 -10.74
C LEU A 130 23.84 11.38 -12.09
N PRO A 131 24.93 10.73 -12.56
CA PRO A 131 24.87 9.86 -13.73
C PRO A 131 23.78 8.79 -13.58
N ALA A 132 23.07 8.52 -14.68
CA ALA A 132 21.92 7.61 -14.64
C ALA A 132 22.33 6.18 -14.28
N GLY A 133 21.64 5.61 -13.28
CA GLY A 133 21.85 4.22 -12.88
C GLY A 133 21.13 3.86 -11.59
N LEU A 134 20.87 2.57 -11.41
CA LEU A 134 20.46 2.00 -10.13
C LEU A 134 21.72 1.53 -9.42
N ALA A 135 22.13 2.24 -8.37
CA ALA A 135 23.38 1.98 -7.67
C ALA A 135 23.09 1.49 -6.25
N GLY A 136 23.81 0.45 -5.80
CA GLY A 136 23.79 0.05 -4.39
C GLY A 136 24.31 1.20 -3.53
N ASP A 137 23.44 1.72 -2.66
CA ASP A 137 23.72 2.88 -1.80
C ASP A 137 22.96 2.71 -0.47
N PRO A 138 23.32 1.69 0.32
CA PRO A 138 22.57 1.31 1.50
C PRO A 138 22.58 2.43 2.56
N VAL A 139 21.42 3.02 2.82
CA VAL A 139 21.25 4.14 3.76
C VAL A 139 21.71 3.75 5.17
N PRO A 140 22.46 4.59 5.91
CA PRO A 140 22.97 4.26 7.24
C PRO A 140 21.87 4.25 8.30
N VAL A 141 21.08 3.17 8.33
CA VAL A 141 20.02 2.89 9.31
C VAL A 141 20.29 1.57 10.02
N PRO A 142 19.69 1.33 11.21
CA PRO A 142 19.81 0.04 11.87
C PRO A 142 19.40 -1.14 10.95
N VAL A 143 20.16 -2.23 11.02
CA VAL A 143 19.95 -3.41 10.15
C VAL A 143 18.52 -3.95 10.26
N TRP A 144 17.95 -3.96 11.46
CA TRP A 144 16.58 -4.44 11.68
C TRP A 144 15.53 -3.60 10.96
N LEU A 145 15.71 -2.28 10.83
CA LEU A 145 14.78 -1.43 10.08
C LEU A 145 14.86 -1.77 8.60
N ARG A 146 16.08 -1.93 8.07
CA ARG A 146 16.30 -2.29 6.68
C ARG A 146 15.70 -3.65 6.33
N LEU A 147 15.92 -4.65 7.18
CA LEU A 147 15.33 -5.98 7.03
C LEU A 147 13.81 -5.94 7.21
N GLY A 148 13.30 -5.13 8.14
CA GLY A 148 11.87 -4.92 8.36
C GLY A 148 11.18 -4.34 7.11
N LEU A 149 11.77 -3.34 6.47
CA LEU A 149 11.28 -2.80 5.19
C LEU A 149 11.30 -3.86 4.08
N SER A 150 12.35 -4.68 4.03
CA SER A 150 12.43 -5.78 3.06
C SER A 150 11.36 -6.85 3.31
N ALA A 151 11.08 -7.16 4.58
CA ALA A 151 10.00 -8.06 4.97
C ALA A 151 8.62 -7.46 4.64
N LEU A 152 8.41 -6.16 4.85
CA LEU A 152 7.22 -5.45 4.40
C LEU A 152 7.05 -5.53 2.88
N ALA A 153 8.11 -5.36 2.10
CA ALA A 153 8.06 -5.54 0.64
C ALA A 153 7.56 -6.94 0.24
N VAL A 154 8.06 -7.99 0.90
CA VAL A 154 7.64 -9.38 0.66
C VAL A 154 6.18 -9.60 1.09
N GLY A 155 5.78 -9.09 2.26
CA GLY A 155 4.40 -9.19 2.74
C GLY A 155 3.40 -8.47 1.82
N THR A 156 3.74 -7.24 1.40
CA THR A 156 2.95 -6.48 0.43
C THR A 156 2.87 -7.20 -0.92
N LEU A 157 3.96 -7.82 -1.39
CA LEU A 157 3.95 -8.60 -2.63
C LEU A 157 3.01 -9.81 -2.53
N ALA A 158 3.05 -10.55 -1.42
CA ALA A 158 2.14 -11.66 -1.18
C ALA A 158 0.66 -11.21 -1.19
N SER A 159 0.36 -10.08 -0.55
CA SER A 159 -0.98 -9.47 -0.58
C SER A 159 -1.39 -9.05 -2.00
N ALA A 160 -0.51 -8.35 -2.73
CA ALA A 160 -0.76 -7.88 -4.09
C ALA A 160 -1.06 -9.04 -5.06
N ILE A 161 -0.31 -10.13 -4.95
CA ILE A 161 -0.53 -11.34 -5.76
C ILE A 161 -1.90 -11.95 -5.43
N ARG A 162 -2.27 -12.03 -4.15
CA ARG A 162 -3.58 -12.55 -3.73
C ARG A 162 -4.73 -11.69 -4.26
N ASP A 163 -4.62 -10.37 -4.15
CA ASP A 163 -5.64 -9.44 -4.64
C ASP A 163 -5.78 -9.51 -6.16
N THR A 164 -4.64 -9.56 -6.87
CA THR A 164 -4.63 -9.74 -8.33
C THR A 164 -5.27 -11.07 -8.74
N TYR A 165 -4.95 -12.16 -8.03
CA TYR A 165 -5.55 -13.46 -8.24
C TYR A 165 -7.07 -13.44 -8.01
N ALA A 166 -7.54 -12.74 -6.96
CA ALA A 166 -8.96 -12.55 -6.67
C ALA A 166 -9.70 -11.78 -7.77
N VAL A 167 -9.09 -10.70 -8.27
CA VAL A 167 -9.65 -9.83 -9.32
C VAL A 167 -9.66 -10.51 -10.71
N ALA A 168 -8.67 -11.36 -11.00
CA ALA A 168 -8.52 -12.04 -12.28
C ALA A 168 -9.57 -13.12 -12.54
N GLY A 169 -10.33 -13.53 -11.51
CA GLY A 169 -11.48 -14.45 -11.66
C GLY A 169 -11.11 -15.94 -11.74
N PHE A 170 -9.87 -16.31 -11.47
CA PHE A 170 -9.43 -17.70 -11.24
C PHE A 170 -10.09 -18.26 -9.96
N PRO A 171 -10.18 -19.61 -9.77
CA PRO A 171 -11.12 -20.19 -8.82
C PRO A 171 -11.06 -19.53 -7.44
N ARG A 172 -12.18 -18.89 -7.09
CA ARG A 172 -12.36 -18.03 -5.91
C ARG A 172 -12.07 -18.68 -4.54
N PRO A 173 -12.06 -20.02 -4.31
CA PRO A 173 -11.88 -20.55 -2.96
C PRO A 173 -10.57 -20.15 -2.29
N LEU A 174 -9.45 -20.19 -3.02
CA LEU A 174 -8.13 -19.83 -2.45
C LEU A 174 -7.97 -18.33 -2.23
N ALA A 175 -8.56 -17.50 -3.09
CA ALA A 175 -8.56 -16.04 -2.94
C ALA A 175 -9.37 -15.59 -1.71
N ARG A 176 -10.47 -16.29 -1.44
CA ARG A 176 -11.41 -16.00 -0.36
C ARG A 176 -10.93 -16.54 0.99
N TRP A 177 -10.11 -17.59 1.01
CA TRP A 177 -9.57 -18.18 2.23
C TRP A 177 -8.88 -17.13 3.13
N PRO A 178 -9.14 -17.12 4.46
CA PRO A 178 -9.91 -18.11 5.24
C PRO A 178 -11.42 -17.90 5.27
N TRP A 179 -11.96 -16.92 4.55
CA TRP A 179 -13.36 -16.51 4.61
C TRP A 179 -14.25 -17.33 3.67
N SER A 180 -15.42 -17.77 4.13
CA SER A 180 -16.41 -18.48 3.31
C SER A 180 -17.57 -17.56 2.90
N SER A 181 -18.12 -17.79 1.70
CA SER A 181 -19.31 -17.08 1.21
C SER A 181 -20.52 -17.45 2.08
N GLY A 182 -20.78 -16.65 3.11
CA GLY A 182 -21.85 -16.87 4.09
C GLY A 182 -21.63 -16.20 5.45
N GLN A 183 -20.39 -15.79 5.78
CA GLN A 183 -20.08 -15.10 7.04
C GLN A 183 -20.12 -13.56 6.95
N ALA A 184 -21.01 -13.00 6.11
CA ALA A 184 -21.33 -11.58 6.24
C ALA A 184 -21.97 -11.39 7.62
N GLN A 185 -21.19 -10.90 8.58
CA GLN A 185 -21.71 -10.52 9.89
C GLN A 185 -22.82 -9.49 9.64
N PRO A 186 -24.05 -9.71 10.10
CA PRO A 186 -25.09 -8.71 9.92
C PRO A 186 -24.59 -7.40 10.54
N ALA A 187 -24.56 -6.34 9.73
CA ALA A 187 -24.22 -5.01 10.17
C ALA A 187 -25.07 -4.70 11.40
N ASN A 188 -24.43 -4.52 12.54
CA ASN A 188 -25.12 -4.17 13.77
C ASN A 188 -25.62 -2.72 13.60
N PRO A 189 -26.93 -2.45 13.52
CA PRO A 189 -27.44 -1.13 13.18
C PRO A 189 -27.31 -0.09 14.33
N HIS A 190 -26.55 -0.40 15.37
CA HIS A 190 -26.46 0.39 16.61
C HIS A 190 -25.03 0.60 17.13
N ARG A 191 -24.05 0.89 16.25
CA ARG A 191 -22.75 1.44 16.69
C ARG A 191 -22.24 2.52 15.75
#